data_AF-A0AAW7IUW7-F1
#
_entry.id   AF-A0AAW7IUW7-F1
#
_cell.length_a   1.000
_cell.length_b   1.000
_cell.length_c   1.000
_cell.angle_alpha   90.00
_cell.angle_beta   90.00
_cell.angle_gamma   90.00
#
_symmetry.space_group_name_H-M   'P 1'
#
loop_
_entity.id
_entity.type
_entity.pdbx_description
1 polymer ?
#
loop_
_entity_poly.entity_id
_entity_poly.type
_entity_poly.pdbx_seq_one_letter_code
_entity_poly.pdbx_strand_id
1 'polypeptide(L)'
;MDRKNRLVFTRSNAGTKRKFDEAITILEYSVMLVEFFELEEFNNIIAGQLMLILCETKNTRIKREKVTIDHSLIKKINPYPKLYPIKDSIQISNADIPEDLFDYSKQRIELKLWRNQIIYKTIIEGKIHEIKIIDFIKETANKIGGAQAESSLPNNSIISDGHTKILLRSIAKGLFKSIGRDYKEQTSMNLSHIIQKIEESKEGS
;
A
#
# COMPACT_ATOMS: atom_id res chain seq x y z
N MET A 1 -13.33 39.54 25.95
CA MET A 1 -12.18 38.77 25.41
C MET A 1 -12.64 37.34 25.20
N ASP A 2 -13.21 37.06 24.02
CA ASP A 2 -13.75 35.74 23.69
C ASP A 2 -12.66 34.75 23.32
N ARG A 3 -12.68 33.60 24.00
CA ARG A 3 -11.79 32.47 23.73
C ARG A 3 -12.19 31.82 22.40
N LYS A 4 -11.46 32.18 21.35
CA LYS A 4 -11.14 31.41 20.13
C LYS A 4 -11.99 30.15 19.89
N ASN A 5 -12.81 30.22 18.84
CA ASN A 5 -13.31 29.10 18.04
C ASN A 5 -12.23 28.00 17.89
N ARG A 6 -12.25 26.99 18.77
CA ARG A 6 -11.50 25.76 18.54
C ARG A 6 -12.40 24.84 17.74
N LEU A 7 -12.01 24.56 16.50
CA LEU A 7 -12.55 23.45 15.72
C LEU A 7 -12.33 22.15 16.52
N VAL A 8 -13.36 21.71 17.22
CA VAL A 8 -13.36 20.41 17.90
C VAL A 8 -13.68 19.37 16.83
N PHE A 9 -12.64 18.80 16.23
CA PHE A 9 -12.77 17.66 15.32
C PHE A 9 -13.03 16.40 16.16
N THR A 10 -14.29 16.09 16.41
CA THR A 10 -14.69 14.73 16.77
C THR A 10 -14.47 13.85 15.52
N ARG A 11 -13.43 13.01 15.53
CA ARG A 11 -13.28 11.97 14.49
C ARG A 11 -14.44 10.99 14.65
N SER A 12 -15.53 11.21 13.94
CA SER A 12 -16.56 10.19 13.80
C SER A 12 -15.96 8.98 13.06
N ASN A 13 -16.40 7.77 13.41
CA ASN A 13 -16.02 6.56 12.67
C ASN A 13 -16.32 6.72 11.17
N ALA A 14 -17.35 7.49 10.81
CA ALA A 14 -17.68 7.86 9.44
C ALA A 14 -16.58 8.68 8.74
N GLY A 15 -15.98 9.67 9.41
CA GLY A 15 -14.88 10.46 8.84
C GLY A 15 -13.63 9.62 8.59
N THR A 16 -13.33 8.67 9.48
CA THR A 16 -12.24 7.72 9.28
C THR A 16 -12.53 6.79 8.11
N LYS A 17 -13.76 6.28 8.01
CA LYS A 17 -14.19 5.44 6.88
C LYS A 17 -14.05 6.16 5.55
N ARG A 18 -14.52 7.40 5.43
CA ARG A 18 -14.36 8.21 4.22
C ARG A 18 -12.89 8.34 3.80
N LYS A 19 -11.98 8.60 4.74
CA LYS A 19 -10.54 8.68 4.45
C LYS A 19 -9.96 7.35 3.97
N PHE A 20 -10.42 6.24 4.54
CA PHE A 20 -10.03 4.92 4.07
C PHE A 20 -10.55 4.65 2.66
N ASP A 21 -11.83 4.92 2.42
CA ASP A 21 -12.45 4.72 1.10
C ASP A 21 -11.76 5.59 0.03
N GLU A 22 -11.46 6.86 0.34
CA GLU A 22 -10.72 7.77 -0.53
C GLU A 22 -9.31 7.26 -0.83
N ALA A 23 -8.56 6.81 0.19
CA ALA A 23 -7.23 6.25 0.01
C ALA A 23 -7.24 4.98 -0.87
N ILE A 24 -8.25 4.13 -0.72
CA ILE A 24 -8.44 2.95 -1.57
C ILE A 24 -8.76 3.36 -3.01
N THR A 25 -9.68 4.31 -3.22
CA THR A 25 -10.02 4.81 -4.56
C THR A 25 -8.78 5.40 -5.26
N ILE A 26 -7.99 6.22 -4.57
CA ILE A 26 -6.74 6.77 -5.13
C ILE A 26 -5.78 5.63 -5.50
N LEU A 27 -5.65 4.62 -4.65
CA LEU A 27 -4.81 3.45 -4.92
C LEU A 27 -5.29 2.69 -6.16
N GLU A 28 -6.61 2.48 -6.33
CA GLU A 28 -7.20 1.81 -7.49
C GLU A 28 -6.91 2.55 -8.80
N TYR A 29 -7.17 3.87 -8.82
CA TYR A 29 -6.84 4.70 -9.98
C TYR A 29 -5.34 4.68 -10.27
N SER A 30 -4.49 4.74 -9.25
CA SER A 30 -3.04 4.73 -9.44
C SER A 30 -2.55 3.41 -10.05
N VAL A 31 -3.05 2.27 -9.57
CA VAL A 31 -2.72 0.96 -10.17
C VAL A 31 -3.20 0.89 -11.62
N MET A 32 -4.43 1.34 -11.90
CA MET A 32 -4.96 1.41 -13.27
C MET A 32 -4.11 2.29 -14.20
N LEU A 33 -3.70 3.49 -13.75
CA LEU A 33 -2.89 4.40 -14.55
C LEU A 33 -1.52 3.82 -14.89
N VAL A 34 -0.90 3.08 -13.96
CA VAL A 34 0.36 2.37 -14.25
C VAL A 34 0.14 1.20 -15.22
N GLU A 35 -0.95 0.43 -15.08
CA GLU A 35 -1.16 -0.79 -15.87
C GLU A 35 -1.66 -0.54 -17.29
N PHE A 36 -2.54 0.43 -17.50
CA PHE A 36 -3.15 0.67 -18.81
C PHE A 36 -2.50 1.81 -19.60
N PHE A 37 -1.82 2.73 -18.91
CA PHE A 37 -1.26 3.94 -19.51
C PHE A 37 0.24 4.10 -19.27
N GLU A 38 0.89 3.13 -18.61
CA GLU A 38 2.34 3.11 -18.35
C GLU A 38 2.86 4.38 -17.63
N LEU A 39 2.00 5.06 -16.88
CA LEU A 39 2.36 6.28 -16.14
C LEU A 39 3.10 5.93 -14.85
N GLU A 40 4.41 5.67 -14.98
CA GLU A 40 5.24 5.10 -13.92
C GLU A 40 5.33 5.96 -12.65
N GLU A 41 5.10 7.27 -12.75
CA GLU A 41 5.08 8.20 -11.62
C GLU A 41 4.02 7.82 -10.58
N PHE A 42 2.94 7.13 -11.00
CA PHE A 42 1.90 6.67 -10.08
C PHE A 42 2.38 5.53 -9.17
N ASN A 43 3.51 4.87 -9.43
CA ASN A 43 4.12 3.93 -8.47
C ASN A 43 4.45 4.62 -7.14
N ASN A 44 4.79 5.90 -7.19
CA ASN A 44 5.03 6.73 -6.01
C ASN A 44 3.77 6.88 -5.15
N ILE A 45 2.64 7.11 -5.81
CA ILE A 45 1.34 7.25 -5.17
C ILE A 45 0.91 5.89 -4.60
N ILE A 46 1.11 4.78 -5.34
CA ILE A 46 0.84 3.43 -4.85
C ILE A 46 1.60 3.16 -3.55
N ALA A 47 2.91 3.40 -3.52
CA ALA A 47 3.73 3.19 -2.33
C ALA A 47 3.25 4.05 -1.13
N GLY A 48 2.97 5.34 -1.37
CA GLY A 48 2.46 6.25 -0.35
C GLY A 48 1.11 5.82 0.23
N GLN A 49 0.16 5.44 -0.64
CA GLN A 49 -1.16 4.97 -0.21
C GLN A 49 -1.08 3.64 0.54
N LEU A 50 -0.27 2.68 0.06
CA LEU A 50 -0.02 1.43 0.79
C LEU A 50 0.58 1.69 2.18
N MET A 51 1.54 2.62 2.30
CA MET A 51 2.10 2.99 3.59
C MET A 51 1.04 3.56 4.53
N LEU A 52 0.22 4.49 4.06
CA LEU A 52 -0.87 5.10 4.83
C LEU A 52 -1.91 4.05 5.28
N ILE A 53 -2.32 3.17 4.36
CA ILE A 53 -3.38 2.19 4.59
C ILE A 53 -2.90 1.07 5.51
N LEU A 54 -1.67 0.56 5.28
CA LEU A 54 -1.19 -0.69 5.86
C LEU A 54 -0.06 -0.54 6.86
N CYS A 55 0.75 0.52 6.83
CA CYS A 55 2.05 0.52 7.54
C CYS A 55 2.27 1.73 8.46
N GLU A 56 1.32 2.66 8.54
CA GLU A 56 1.47 3.88 9.34
C GLU A 56 1.63 3.56 10.84
N THR A 57 2.67 4.09 11.44
CA THR A 57 2.95 3.93 12.88
C THR A 57 3.24 5.29 13.50
N LYS A 58 2.66 5.55 14.68
CA LYS A 58 2.91 6.75 15.46
C LYS A 58 3.74 6.41 16.68
N ASN A 59 4.92 7.01 16.79
CA ASN A 59 5.71 6.97 18.02
C ASN A 59 5.14 8.01 19.00
N THR A 60 4.76 7.56 20.19
CA THR A 60 4.27 8.45 21.25
C THR A 60 4.92 8.09 22.58
N ARG A 61 4.71 8.91 23.62
CA ARG A 61 5.16 8.62 24.98
C ARG A 61 3.95 8.37 25.86
N ILE A 62 3.88 7.20 26.47
CA ILE A 62 2.88 6.87 27.50
C ILE A 62 3.65 6.68 28.79
N LYS A 63 3.39 7.52 29.81
CA LYS A 63 4.03 7.44 31.12
C LYS A 63 5.57 7.33 31.07
N ARG A 64 6.21 8.15 30.22
CA ARG A 64 7.68 8.22 29.96
C ARG A 64 8.27 7.08 29.13
N GLU A 65 7.51 6.05 28.78
CA GLU A 65 7.94 5.00 27.86
C GLU A 65 7.63 5.39 26.41
N LYS A 66 8.57 5.15 25.49
CA LYS A 66 8.36 5.32 24.05
C LYS A 66 7.56 4.13 23.54
N VAL A 67 6.33 4.39 23.11
CA VAL A 67 5.41 3.38 22.59
C VAL A 67 5.16 3.63 21.11
N THR A 68 5.27 2.60 20.29
CA THR A 68 4.89 2.63 18.88
C THR A 68 3.47 2.12 18.73
N ILE A 69 2.57 2.98 18.25
CA ILE A 69 1.16 2.66 18.02
C ILE A 69 0.94 2.46 16.52
N ASP A 70 0.26 1.38 16.17
CA ASP A 70 -0.25 1.14 14.82
C ASP A 70 -1.33 2.17 14.49
N HIS A 71 -1.03 3.06 13.53
CA HIS A 71 -1.92 4.12 13.08
C HIS A 71 -2.45 3.89 11.66
N SER A 72 -2.21 2.71 11.08
CA SER A 72 -2.68 2.35 9.74
C SER A 72 -4.19 2.57 9.59
N LEU A 73 -4.62 3.10 8.43
CA LEU A 73 -6.05 3.38 8.21
C LEU A 73 -6.89 2.11 8.34
N ILE A 74 -6.41 0.97 7.85
CA ILE A 74 -7.15 -0.29 7.89
C ILE A 74 -7.51 -0.71 9.32
N LYS A 75 -6.61 -0.52 10.30
CA LYS A 75 -6.87 -0.83 11.71
C LYS A 75 -7.88 0.11 12.37
N LYS A 76 -7.98 1.34 11.88
CA LYS A 76 -8.96 2.31 12.40
C LYS A 76 -10.38 1.98 11.92
N ILE A 77 -10.53 1.26 10.80
CA ILE A 77 -11.82 0.79 10.27
C ILE A 77 -12.19 -0.59 10.80
N ASN A 78 -11.23 -1.50 10.76
CA ASN A 78 -11.37 -2.85 11.27
C ASN A 78 -10.23 -3.13 12.27
N PRO A 79 -10.51 -3.22 13.59
CA PRO A 79 -9.48 -3.46 14.60
C PRO A 79 -8.68 -4.77 14.40
N TYR A 80 -9.27 -5.76 13.72
CA TYR A 80 -8.69 -7.07 13.46
C TYR A 80 -8.73 -7.39 11.96
N PRO A 81 -8.01 -6.62 11.11
CA PRO A 81 -8.03 -6.84 9.68
C PRO A 81 -7.28 -8.12 9.34
N LYS A 82 -7.86 -8.90 8.43
CA LYS A 82 -7.28 -10.15 7.93
C LYS A 82 -7.10 -10.05 6.42
N LEU A 83 -5.93 -10.46 5.93
CA LEU A 83 -5.54 -10.37 4.52
C LEU A 83 -5.05 -11.73 4.01
N TYR A 84 -5.17 -11.98 2.70
CA TYR A 84 -4.68 -13.21 2.11
C TYR A 84 -3.14 -13.32 2.25
N PRO A 85 -2.60 -14.49 2.60
CA PRO A 85 -1.15 -14.69 2.77
C PRO A 85 -0.44 -14.73 1.41
N ILE A 86 0.89 -14.54 1.40
CA ILE A 86 1.73 -14.75 0.21
C ILE A 86 1.74 -16.26 -0.10
N LYS A 87 1.81 -16.65 -1.38
CA LYS A 87 1.96 -18.08 -1.74
C LYS A 87 3.30 -18.61 -1.23
N ASP A 88 3.28 -19.72 -0.48
CA ASP A 88 4.46 -20.29 0.21
C ASP A 88 5.64 -20.60 -0.73
N SER A 89 5.37 -20.84 -2.01
CA SER A 89 6.36 -21.21 -3.03
C SER A 89 7.11 -20.01 -3.62
N ILE A 90 6.71 -18.78 -3.28
CA ILE A 90 7.29 -17.57 -3.85
C ILE A 90 8.53 -17.17 -3.05
N GLN A 91 9.62 -17.91 -3.23
CA GLN A 91 10.96 -17.37 -2.97
C GLN A 91 11.35 -16.55 -4.20
N ILE A 92 11.01 -15.26 -4.20
CA ILE A 92 11.35 -14.37 -5.32
C ILE A 92 12.86 -14.16 -5.35
N SER A 93 13.53 -14.99 -6.14
CA SER A 93 14.88 -14.72 -6.64
C SER A 93 14.78 -13.82 -7.87
N ASN A 94 15.91 -13.29 -8.33
CA ASN A 94 16.02 -12.32 -9.43
C ASN A 94 15.34 -12.70 -10.77
N ALA A 95 14.80 -13.92 -10.92
CA ALA A 95 14.43 -14.44 -12.23
C ALA A 95 12.96 -14.36 -12.64
N ASP A 96 11.96 -14.25 -11.75
CA ASP A 96 10.57 -13.98 -12.18
C ASP A 96 9.67 -13.60 -10.99
N ILE A 97 9.12 -12.38 -10.99
CA ILE A 97 8.11 -11.97 -10.01
C ILE A 97 6.73 -12.34 -10.54
N PRO A 98 6.00 -13.27 -9.89
CA PRO A 98 4.67 -13.63 -10.34
C PRO A 98 3.73 -12.43 -10.22
N GLU A 99 2.89 -12.23 -11.25
CA GLU A 99 1.89 -11.15 -11.28
C GLU A 99 0.85 -11.28 -10.15
N ASP A 100 0.65 -12.50 -9.63
CA ASP A 100 -0.22 -12.79 -8.50
C ASP A 100 0.53 -13.40 -7.32
N LEU A 101 0.85 -12.55 -6.35
CA LEU A 101 1.66 -12.84 -5.18
C LEU A 101 0.92 -13.60 -4.05
N PHE A 102 -0.41 -13.49 -3.99
CA PHE A 102 -1.19 -13.93 -2.82
C PHE A 102 -1.98 -15.21 -3.06
N ASP A 103 -2.08 -16.04 -2.02
CA ASP A 103 -2.86 -17.27 -2.05
C ASP A 103 -4.30 -17.02 -1.61
N TYR A 104 -5.20 -16.90 -2.58
CA TYR A 104 -6.63 -16.70 -2.32
C TYR A 104 -7.39 -17.97 -1.93
N SER A 105 -6.75 -19.14 -2.02
CA SER A 105 -7.34 -20.41 -1.55
C SER A 105 -7.18 -20.57 -0.03
N LYS A 106 -6.19 -19.89 0.56
CA LYS A 106 -5.90 -19.95 1.99
C LYS A 106 -6.76 -18.99 2.81
N GLN A 107 -6.89 -19.30 4.09
CA GLN A 107 -7.54 -18.42 5.04
C GLN A 107 -6.74 -17.12 5.21
N ARG A 108 -7.45 -15.99 5.27
CA ARG A 108 -6.87 -14.68 5.56
C ARG A 108 -6.22 -14.67 6.96
N ILE A 109 -5.01 -14.14 7.04
CA ILE A 109 -4.19 -14.05 8.25
C ILE A 109 -4.19 -12.63 8.84
N GLU A 110 -3.88 -12.50 10.13
CA GLU A 110 -3.85 -11.21 10.82
C GLU A 110 -2.80 -10.27 10.24
N LEU A 111 -3.13 -8.96 10.19
CA LEU A 111 -2.25 -7.93 9.64
C LEU A 111 -0.83 -7.92 10.22
N LYS A 112 -0.64 -8.25 11.51
CA LYS A 112 0.70 -8.31 12.11
C LYS A 112 1.53 -9.43 11.49
N LEU A 113 0.95 -10.62 11.29
CA LEU A 113 1.63 -11.73 10.62
C LEU A 113 1.83 -11.38 9.15
N TRP A 114 0.80 -10.85 8.50
CA TRP A 114 0.82 -10.48 7.09
C TRP A 114 1.96 -9.52 6.76
N ARG A 115 2.11 -8.43 7.52
CA ARG A 115 3.19 -7.43 7.39
C ARG A 115 4.60 -8.02 7.49
N ASN A 116 4.74 -9.10 8.25
CA ASN A 116 6.03 -9.74 8.55
C ASN A 116 6.37 -10.90 7.60
N GLN A 117 5.49 -11.25 6.66
CA GLN A 117 5.82 -12.24 5.63
C GLN A 117 6.95 -11.71 4.74
N ILE A 118 7.84 -12.62 4.34
CA ILE A 118 8.92 -12.34 3.40
C ILE A 118 8.31 -12.22 2.00
N ILE A 119 8.49 -11.05 1.37
CA ILE A 119 8.04 -10.79 0.00
C ILE A 119 9.16 -10.99 -1.02
N TYR A 120 10.41 -10.87 -0.58
CA TYR A 120 11.56 -11.00 -1.47
C TYR A 120 12.72 -11.65 -0.73
N LYS A 121 13.41 -12.58 -1.40
CA LYS A 121 14.54 -13.32 -0.84
C LYS A 121 15.60 -13.53 -1.90
N THR A 122 16.79 -13.00 -1.68
CA THR A 122 17.93 -13.17 -2.59
C THR A 122 19.18 -13.57 -1.83
N ILE A 123 20.19 -14.05 -2.56
CA ILE A 123 21.50 -14.39 -2.00
C ILE A 123 22.52 -13.43 -2.63
N ILE A 124 23.21 -12.66 -1.80
CA ILE A 124 24.26 -11.73 -2.22
C ILE A 124 25.52 -12.11 -1.45
N GLU A 125 26.63 -12.37 -2.17
CA GLU A 125 27.92 -12.73 -1.56
C GLU A 125 27.81 -13.89 -0.54
N GLY A 126 26.96 -14.88 -0.83
CA GLY A 126 26.72 -16.03 0.05
C GLY A 126 25.86 -15.74 1.29
N LYS A 127 25.35 -14.52 1.46
CA LYS A 127 24.43 -14.15 2.54
C LYS A 127 22.99 -14.08 2.03
N ILE A 128 22.07 -14.60 2.83
CA ILE A 128 20.64 -14.52 2.56
C ILE A 128 20.15 -13.11 2.96
N HIS A 129 19.53 -12.43 2.00
CA HIS A 129 18.84 -11.17 2.20
C HIS A 129 17.34 -11.38 2.03
N GLU A 130 16.58 -11.08 3.08
CA GLU A 130 15.13 -11.21 3.11
C GLU A 130 14.48 -9.86 3.39
N ILE A 131 13.43 -9.54 2.64
CA ILE A 131 12.68 -8.30 2.80
C ILE A 131 11.23 -8.67 3.15
N LYS A 132 10.72 -8.07 4.22
CA LYS A 132 9.31 -8.21 4.64
C LYS A 132 8.42 -7.25 3.89
N ILE A 133 7.12 -7.56 3.77
CA ILE A 133 6.15 -6.66 3.14
C ILE A 133 6.20 -5.25 3.75
N ILE A 134 6.20 -5.13 5.09
CA ILE A 134 6.19 -3.83 5.75
C ILE A 134 7.43 -3.00 5.44
N ASP A 135 8.60 -3.63 5.41
CA ASP A 135 9.88 -2.96 5.19
C ASP A 135 9.96 -2.49 3.74
N PHE A 136 9.55 -3.35 2.79
CA PHE A 136 9.44 -3.01 1.37
C PHE A 136 8.55 -1.78 1.11
N ILE A 137 7.33 -1.76 1.68
CA ILE A 137 6.39 -0.64 1.49
C ILE A 137 6.97 0.66 2.06
N LYS A 138 7.53 0.61 3.28
CA LYS A 138 8.07 1.79 3.95
C LYS A 138 9.28 2.36 3.22
N GLU A 139 10.21 1.51 2.82
CA GLU A 139 11.39 1.94 2.09
C GLU A 139 11.01 2.58 0.76
N THR A 140 10.13 1.93 0.01
CA THR A 140 9.72 2.44 -1.30
C THR A 140 8.99 3.78 -1.16
N ALA A 141 8.08 3.93 -0.19
CA ALA A 141 7.41 5.20 0.08
C ALA A 141 8.39 6.31 0.54
N ASN A 142 9.41 5.98 1.35
CA ASN A 142 10.37 6.96 1.86
C ASN A 142 11.39 7.40 0.79
N LYS A 143 11.87 6.49 -0.06
CA LYS A 143 12.76 6.78 -1.20
C LYS A 143 12.15 7.85 -2.11
N ILE A 144 10.84 7.78 -2.27
CA ILE A 144 10.04 8.65 -3.14
C ILE A 144 9.73 10.01 -2.48
N GLY A 145 9.60 10.04 -1.15
CA GLY A 145 9.32 11.27 -0.38
C GLY A 145 10.52 12.20 -0.17
N GLY A 146 11.69 11.88 -0.71
CA GLY A 146 12.92 12.69 -0.56
C GLY A 146 13.52 12.68 0.85
N ALA A 147 13.02 11.83 1.75
CA ALA A 147 13.63 11.64 3.05
C ALA A 147 14.92 10.82 2.86
N GLN A 148 16.07 11.39 3.23
CA GLN A 148 17.29 10.61 3.48
C GLN A 148 17.07 9.73 4.72
N ALA A 149 16.24 8.70 4.58
CA ALA A 149 16.16 7.65 5.57
C ALA A 149 17.41 6.78 5.38
N GLU A 150 18.23 6.68 6.43
CA GLU A 150 19.30 5.68 6.52
C GLU A 150 18.69 4.31 6.19
N SER A 151 18.97 3.80 4.98
CA SER A 151 18.42 2.52 4.55
C SER A 151 19.08 1.42 5.39
N SER A 152 18.30 0.77 6.26
CA SER A 152 18.75 -0.43 6.97
C SER A 152 18.97 -1.63 6.05
N LEU A 153 18.60 -1.49 4.77
CA LEU A 153 18.89 -2.45 3.71
C LEU A 153 20.21 -2.05 3.02
N PRO A 154 21.11 -3.02 2.75
CA PRO A 154 22.36 -2.74 2.05
C PRO A 154 22.06 -2.05 0.72
N ASN A 155 22.68 -0.89 0.49
CA ASN A 155 22.71 -0.08 -0.74
C ASN A 155 21.83 -0.58 -1.90
N ASN A 156 20.71 0.12 -2.15
CA ASN A 156 20.12 0.49 -3.46
C ASN A 156 20.04 -0.49 -4.66
N SER A 157 20.42 -1.77 -4.59
CA SER A 157 20.51 -2.66 -5.76
C SER A 157 19.94 -4.08 -5.57
N ILE A 158 19.32 -4.36 -4.42
CA ILE A 158 18.87 -5.72 -4.08
C ILE A 158 17.64 -6.15 -4.91
N ILE A 159 16.78 -5.20 -5.28
CA ILE A 159 15.57 -5.39 -6.09
C ILE A 159 15.68 -4.41 -7.27
N SER A 160 15.52 -4.91 -8.51
CA SER A 160 15.48 -4.02 -9.69
C SER A 160 14.27 -3.07 -9.62
N ASP A 161 14.37 -1.88 -10.22
CA ASP A 161 13.23 -0.94 -10.22
C ASP A 161 11.98 -1.57 -10.88
N GLY A 162 12.16 -2.41 -11.90
CA GLY A 162 11.07 -3.20 -12.52
C GLY A 162 10.38 -4.14 -11.53
N HIS A 163 11.16 -4.85 -10.71
CA HIS A 163 10.64 -5.74 -9.66
C HIS A 163 9.86 -4.96 -8.59
N THR A 164 10.37 -3.79 -8.20
CA THR A 164 9.69 -2.92 -7.23
C THR A 164 8.28 -2.54 -7.71
N LYS A 165 8.15 -2.15 -8.98
CA LYS A 165 6.86 -1.79 -9.61
C LYS A 165 5.87 -2.96 -9.61
N ILE A 166 6.33 -4.17 -9.97
CA ILE A 166 5.48 -5.37 -9.99
C ILE A 166 4.99 -5.71 -8.57
N LEU A 167 5.89 -5.67 -7.58
CA LEU A 167 5.55 -5.98 -6.19
C LEU A 167 4.56 -4.99 -5.59
N LEU A 168 4.72 -3.68 -5.83
CA LEU A 168 3.78 -2.66 -5.37
C LEU A 168 2.37 -2.91 -5.91
N ARG A 169 2.23 -3.15 -7.22
CA ARG A 169 0.94 -3.44 -7.86
C ARG A 169 0.33 -4.74 -7.34
N SER A 170 1.16 -5.78 -7.18
CA SER A 170 0.72 -7.06 -6.64
C SER A 170 0.20 -6.92 -5.19
N ILE A 171 0.89 -6.17 -4.34
CA ILE A 171 0.45 -5.84 -2.97
C ILE A 171 -0.89 -5.10 -3.00
N ALA A 172 -1.04 -4.09 -3.86
CA ALA A 172 -2.28 -3.33 -3.97
C ALA A 172 -3.47 -4.21 -4.42
N LYS A 173 -3.27 -5.05 -5.44
CA LYS A 173 -4.28 -6.01 -5.90
C LYS A 173 -4.67 -7.03 -4.81
N GLY A 174 -3.68 -7.56 -4.09
CA GLY A 174 -3.92 -8.45 -2.94
C GLY A 174 -4.70 -7.78 -1.81
N LEU A 175 -4.44 -6.49 -1.56
CA LEU A 175 -5.21 -5.68 -0.62
C LEU A 175 -6.66 -5.52 -1.08
N PHE A 176 -6.92 -5.12 -2.33
CA PHE A 176 -8.27 -4.96 -2.87
C PHE A 176 -9.11 -6.22 -2.68
N LYS A 177 -8.56 -7.37 -3.08
CA LYS A 177 -9.23 -8.66 -2.93
C LYS A 177 -9.45 -9.03 -1.47
N SER A 178 -8.52 -8.72 -0.58
CA SER A 178 -8.65 -8.95 0.86
C SER A 178 -9.79 -8.15 1.51
N ILE A 179 -10.10 -6.97 0.97
CA ILE A 179 -11.21 -6.11 1.44
C ILE A 179 -12.50 -6.27 0.63
N GLY A 180 -12.56 -7.26 -0.28
CA GLY A 180 -13.76 -7.58 -1.05
C GLY A 180 -14.01 -6.66 -2.24
N ARG A 181 -12.97 -6.02 -2.78
CA ARG A 181 -13.06 -5.24 -4.02
C ARG A 181 -12.50 -6.04 -5.20
N ASP A 182 -13.25 -6.06 -6.30
CA ASP A 182 -12.79 -6.62 -7.57
C ASP A 182 -12.10 -5.53 -8.39
N TYR A 183 -10.79 -5.69 -8.58
CA TYR A 183 -9.99 -4.71 -9.32
C TYR A 183 -10.42 -4.60 -10.79
N LYS A 184 -10.83 -5.69 -11.46
CA LYS A 184 -11.22 -5.65 -12.87
C LYS A 184 -12.53 -4.89 -13.04
N GLU A 185 -13.50 -5.20 -12.20
CA GLU A 185 -14.79 -4.50 -12.18
C GLU A 185 -14.59 -3.01 -11.90
N GLN A 186 -13.83 -2.68 -10.85
CA GLN A 186 -13.58 -1.30 -10.48
C GLN A 186 -12.81 -0.52 -11.55
N THR A 187 -11.83 -1.16 -12.19
CA THR A 187 -11.09 -0.57 -13.31
C THR A 187 -12.03 -0.26 -14.47
N SER A 188 -12.91 -1.19 -14.84
CA SER A 188 -13.89 -0.97 -15.90
C SER A 188 -14.78 0.24 -15.59
N MET A 189 -15.29 0.33 -14.36
CA MET A 189 -16.12 1.47 -13.93
C MET A 189 -15.33 2.79 -13.98
N ASN A 190 -14.08 2.78 -13.52
CA ASN A 190 -13.20 3.96 -13.53
C ASN A 190 -12.90 4.44 -14.96
N LEU A 191 -12.62 3.51 -15.89
CA LEU A 191 -12.40 3.84 -17.30
C LEU A 191 -13.66 4.42 -17.95
N SER A 192 -14.82 3.79 -17.73
CA SER A 192 -16.10 4.32 -18.23
C SER A 192 -16.37 5.73 -17.70
N HIS A 193 -16.08 5.99 -16.43
CA HIS A 193 -16.24 7.31 -15.83
C HIS A 193 -15.31 8.35 -16.47
N ILE A 194 -14.04 8.01 -16.71
CA ILE A 194 -13.08 8.90 -17.38
C ILE A 194 -13.54 9.22 -18.81
N ILE A 195 -13.96 8.21 -19.58
CA ILE A 195 -14.44 8.39 -20.96
C ILE A 195 -15.64 9.34 -20.98
N GLN A 196 -16.64 9.08 -20.13
CA GLN A 196 -17.81 9.93 -20.01
C GLN A 196 -17.43 11.39 -19.69
N LYS A 197 -16.49 11.61 -18.75
CA LYS A 197 -16.05 12.96 -18.39
C LYS A 197 -15.31 13.67 -19.53
N ILE A 198 -14.57 12.92 -20.35
CA ILE A 198 -13.92 13.46 -21.55
C ILE A 198 -14.97 13.86 -22.59
N GLU A 199 -16.00 13.04 -22.82
CA GLU A 199 -17.09 13.33 -23.75
C GLU A 199 -17.86 14.60 -23.33
N GLU A 200 -18.27 14.68 -22.06
CA GLU A 200 -18.92 15.86 -21.48
C GLU A 200 -18.08 17.14 -21.67
N SER A 201 -16.75 17.03 -21.56
CA SER A 201 -15.86 18.18 -21.75
C SER A 201 -15.74 18.64 -23.20
N LYS A 202 -15.94 17.73 -24.16
CA LYS A 202 -15.89 18.02 -25.59
C LYS A 202 -17.19 18.64 -26.11
N GLU A 203 -18.33 18.26 -25.55
CA GLU A 203 -19.64 18.83 -25.91
C GLU A 203 -19.86 20.24 -25.34
N GLY A 204 -19.12 20.60 -24.28
CA GLY A 204 -19.12 21.95 -23.71
C GLY A 204 -18.08 22.92 -24.29
N SER A 205 -17.32 22.51 -25.32
CA SER A 205 -16.29 23.30 -26.02
C SER A 205 -16.76 23.68 -27.42
#